data_AF-A0A6S7G1L6-F1
#
_entry.id   AF-A0A6S7G1L6-F1
#
_cell.length_a   1.000
_cell.length_b   1.000
_cell.length_c   1.000
_cell.angle_alpha   90.00
_cell.angle_beta   90.00
_cell.angle_gamma   90.00
#
_symmetry.space_group_name_H-M   'P 1'
#
loop_
_entity.id
_entity.type
_entity.pdbx_description
1 polymer ?
#
loop_
_entity_poly.entity_id
_entity_poly.type
_entity_poly.pdbx_seq_one_letter_code
_entity_poly.pdbx_strand_id
1 'polypeptide(L)'
;MASPIPYRRICSNNSLILPRKDEEMMSLWPCFLVANLVLAAFREDNFQLRTCEEHDNQCAEIEEDPALSTTYGVNFLSALCQSRFYHVIGGLPGDAMHDVLEGCLQYECKELLKYLICERKFFSLNHLNSSIHNFDFGYQNDSDKPSPISELTLHSNSNTLHQRAAQMWCLARFVPLLVGAKVPETDEK
;
A
#
# COMPACT_ATOMS: atom_id res chain seq x y z
N MET A 1 8.60 33.23 -2.30
CA MET A 1 7.81 32.35 -3.19
C MET A 1 8.62 31.09 -3.37
N ALA A 2 8.32 30.03 -2.60
CA ALA A 2 9.00 28.75 -2.72
C ALA A 2 8.30 27.95 -3.82
N SER A 3 9.06 27.51 -4.82
CA SER A 3 8.61 26.62 -5.87
C SER A 3 8.27 25.23 -5.29
N PRO A 4 7.27 24.50 -5.82
CA PRO A 4 6.96 23.16 -5.36
C PRO A 4 8.11 22.21 -5.72
N ILE A 5 8.61 21.47 -4.74
CA ILE A 5 9.51 20.34 -4.98
C ILE A 5 8.70 19.26 -5.70
N PRO A 6 9.10 18.81 -6.92
CA PRO A 6 8.37 17.78 -7.62
C PRO A 6 8.53 16.46 -6.87
N TYR A 7 7.40 15.85 -6.50
CA TYR A 7 7.35 14.48 -5.98
C TYR A 7 7.85 13.54 -7.09
N ARG A 8 9.14 13.23 -7.09
CA ARG A 8 9.71 12.20 -7.96
C ARG A 8 9.14 10.86 -7.49
N ARG A 9 8.26 10.31 -8.33
CA ARG A 9 7.82 8.92 -8.28
C ARG A 9 9.08 8.03 -8.09
N ILE A 10 9.16 7.28 -6.98
CA ILE A 10 10.31 6.40 -6.64
C ILE A 10 10.45 5.22 -7.61
N CYS A 11 9.57 5.08 -8.60
CA CYS A 11 9.76 4.19 -9.73
C CYS A 11 10.12 5.01 -10.96
N SER A 12 11.41 5.22 -11.21
CA SER A 12 11.91 5.61 -12.52
C SER A 12 11.60 4.49 -13.52
N ASN A 13 10.92 4.85 -14.60
CA ASN A 13 10.73 4.02 -15.78
C ASN A 13 12.10 3.50 -16.28
N ASN A 14 12.15 2.22 -16.70
CA ASN A 14 13.29 1.47 -17.27
C ASN A 14 14.19 0.63 -16.34
N SER A 15 13.62 -0.01 -15.33
CA SER A 15 14.24 -1.17 -14.67
C SER A 15 13.21 -2.31 -14.65
N LEU A 16 13.62 -3.48 -15.14
CA LEU A 16 12.92 -4.77 -15.20
C LEU A 16 11.47 -4.75 -14.69
N ILE A 17 10.51 -4.98 -15.58
CA ILE A 17 9.14 -5.33 -15.20
C ILE A 17 9.23 -6.65 -14.43
N LEU A 18 9.42 -6.56 -13.11
CA LEU A 18 9.34 -7.71 -12.23
C LEU A 18 7.85 -8.04 -12.09
N PRO A 19 7.46 -9.29 -12.35
CA PRO A 19 6.07 -9.67 -12.37
C PRO A 19 5.55 -9.63 -10.93
N ARG A 20 4.60 -8.72 -10.70
CA ARG A 20 3.81 -8.53 -9.48
C ARG A 20 4.54 -7.96 -8.26
N LYS A 21 3.89 -6.93 -7.69
CA LYS A 21 4.09 -6.42 -6.33
C LYS A 21 3.50 -7.44 -5.33
N ASP A 22 4.10 -8.60 -5.22
CA ASP A 22 3.72 -9.57 -4.19
C ASP A 22 4.55 -9.26 -2.93
N GLU A 23 3.94 -9.37 -1.74
CA GLU A 23 4.55 -9.06 -0.43
C GLU A 23 5.90 -9.77 -0.22
N GLU A 24 6.11 -10.93 -0.86
CA GLU A 24 7.36 -11.70 -0.84
C GLU A 24 8.56 -10.96 -1.46
N MET A 25 8.34 -9.97 -2.32
CA MET A 25 9.45 -9.20 -2.91
C MET A 25 9.99 -8.13 -1.93
N MET A 26 9.16 -7.63 -1.03
CA MET A 26 9.61 -6.67 -0.01
C MET A 26 10.49 -7.33 1.06
N SER A 27 10.31 -8.64 1.31
CA SER A 27 11.14 -9.37 2.28
C SER A 27 12.56 -9.64 1.79
N LEU A 28 12.82 -9.52 0.49
CA LEU A 28 14.16 -9.65 -0.09
C LEU A 28 14.98 -8.35 -0.04
N TRP A 29 14.38 -7.22 0.32
CA TRP A 29 15.07 -5.92 0.43
C TRP A 29 16.34 -5.93 1.32
N PRO A 30 16.35 -6.55 2.52
CA PRO A 30 17.54 -6.61 3.35
C PRO A 30 18.55 -7.66 2.87
N CYS A 31 18.25 -8.46 1.84
CA CYS A 31 19.17 -9.48 1.35
C CYS A 31 20.33 -8.87 0.56
N PHE A 32 21.50 -9.48 0.71
CA PHE A 32 22.65 -9.28 -0.17
C PHE A 32 22.32 -9.90 -1.53
N LEU A 33 21.93 -9.06 -2.47
CA LEU A 33 21.49 -9.47 -3.79
C LEU A 33 22.55 -9.08 -4.82
N VAL A 34 23.02 -10.07 -5.57
CA VAL A 34 23.71 -9.86 -6.84
C VAL A 34 22.74 -10.23 -7.94
N ALA A 35 22.65 -9.44 -9.02
CA ALA A 35 21.66 -9.63 -10.09
C ALA A 35 21.49 -11.09 -10.59
N ASN A 36 22.56 -11.89 -10.58
CA ASN A 36 22.52 -13.30 -10.99
C ASN A 36 21.84 -14.25 -9.97
N LEU A 37 21.79 -13.90 -8.69
CA LEU A 37 21.21 -14.74 -7.63
C LEU A 37 19.68 -14.63 -7.57
N VAL A 38 19.12 -13.45 -7.88
CA VAL A 38 17.66 -13.20 -7.89
C VAL A 38 16.94 -14.03 -8.95
N LEU A 39 17.61 -14.36 -10.05
CA LEU A 39 17.07 -15.23 -11.10
C LEU A 39 17.09 -16.71 -10.71
N ALA A 40 17.92 -17.10 -9.74
CA ALA A 40 18.13 -18.50 -9.35
C ALA A 40 17.31 -18.92 -8.11
N ALA A 41 16.97 -17.98 -7.23
CA ALA A 41 16.22 -18.23 -6.00
C ALA A 41 15.27 -17.07 -5.70
N PHE A 42 14.12 -17.37 -5.07
CA PHE A 42 13.10 -16.37 -4.73
C PHE A 42 12.79 -16.28 -3.23
N ARG A 43 13.09 -17.33 -2.45
CA ARG A 43 12.83 -17.32 -1.00
C ARG A 43 13.97 -16.65 -0.25
N GLU A 44 13.64 -15.82 0.73
CA GLU A 44 14.57 -15.09 1.61
C GLU A 44 15.61 -16.01 2.26
N ASP A 45 15.20 -17.20 2.69
CA ASP A 45 16.06 -18.23 3.31
C ASP A 45 17.27 -18.63 2.44
N ASN A 46 17.21 -18.39 1.13
CA ASN A 46 18.29 -18.72 0.20
C ASN A 46 19.34 -17.61 0.07
N PHE A 47 19.14 -16.49 0.75
CA PHE A 47 20.01 -15.32 0.65
C PHE A 47 20.64 -14.98 1.99
N GLN A 48 21.86 -14.45 1.92
CA GLN A 48 22.49 -13.85 3.08
C GLN A 48 21.91 -12.45 3.29
N LEU A 49 21.57 -12.10 4.53
CA LEU A 49 21.16 -10.74 4.86
C LEU A 49 22.36 -9.78 4.81
N ARG A 50 22.14 -8.61 4.23
CA ARG A 50 23.07 -7.49 4.18
C ARG A 50 23.18 -6.86 5.56
N THR A 51 24.37 -6.52 5.99
CA THR A 51 24.61 -5.74 7.21
C THR A 51 24.53 -4.23 6.95
N CYS A 52 24.41 -3.42 8.00
CA CYS A 52 24.41 -1.95 7.85
C CYS A 52 25.72 -1.45 7.21
N GLU A 53 26.86 -2.00 7.64
CA GLU A 53 28.18 -1.63 7.11
C GLU A 53 28.33 -1.98 5.62
N GLU A 54 27.90 -3.18 5.20
CA GLU A 54 27.94 -3.57 3.79
C GLU A 54 27.04 -2.68 2.92
N HIS A 55 25.87 -2.29 3.43
CA HIS A 55 24.98 -1.36 2.73
C HIS A 55 25.64 0.00 2.51
N ASP A 56 26.28 0.55 3.54
CA ASP A 56 26.92 1.86 3.47
C ASP A 56 28.12 1.84 2.51
N ASN A 57 28.91 0.77 2.54
CA ASN A 57 30.01 0.56 1.59
C ASN A 57 29.50 0.45 0.15
N GLN A 58 28.44 -0.32 -0.10
CA GLN A 58 27.85 -0.44 -1.43
C GLN A 58 27.29 0.90 -1.93
N CYS A 59 26.69 1.70 -1.05
CA CYS A 59 26.22 3.02 -1.44
C CYS A 59 27.37 3.95 -1.81
N ALA A 60 28.47 3.94 -1.06
CA ALA A 60 29.67 4.72 -1.39
C ALA A 60 30.27 4.30 -2.74
N GLU A 61 30.30 2.99 -3.05
CA GLU A 61 30.74 2.49 -4.36
C GLU A 61 29.81 2.92 -5.50
N ILE A 62 28.49 2.96 -5.27
CA ILE A 62 27.51 3.42 -6.26
C ILE A 62 27.64 4.92 -6.54
N GLU A 63 28.01 5.73 -5.54
CA GLU A 63 28.25 7.16 -5.74
C GLU A 63 29.44 7.40 -6.71
N GLU A 64 30.45 6.53 -6.67
CA GLU A 64 31.59 6.58 -7.58
C GLU A 64 31.29 5.94 -8.95
N ASP A 65 30.58 4.79 -8.98
CA ASP A 65 30.14 4.11 -10.20
C ASP A 65 28.62 3.76 -10.15
N PRO A 66 27.77 4.60 -10.77
CA PRO A 66 26.33 4.37 -10.81
C PRO A 66 25.91 3.06 -11.50
N ALA A 67 26.76 2.43 -12.32
CA ALA A 67 26.44 1.15 -12.96
C ALA A 67 26.31 0.01 -11.93
N LEU A 68 26.96 0.13 -10.77
CA LEU A 68 26.91 -0.85 -9.69
C LEU A 68 25.53 -0.94 -9.01
N SER A 69 24.68 0.08 -9.19
CA SER A 69 23.33 0.09 -8.62
C SER A 69 22.50 -1.13 -9.05
N THR A 70 22.60 -1.50 -10.34
CA THR A 70 21.89 -2.67 -10.87
C THR A 70 22.48 -3.98 -10.32
N THR A 71 23.80 -4.00 -10.08
CA THR A 71 24.52 -5.17 -9.57
C THR A 71 24.14 -5.46 -8.12
N TYR A 72 24.10 -4.43 -7.26
CA TYR A 72 23.80 -4.54 -5.84
C TYR A 72 22.30 -4.51 -5.52
N GLY A 73 21.46 -4.10 -6.48
CA GLY A 73 20.04 -3.89 -6.25
C GLY A 73 19.75 -2.75 -5.27
N VAL A 74 20.68 -1.79 -5.15
CA VAL A 74 20.57 -0.60 -4.28
C VAL A 74 20.74 0.62 -5.16
N ASN A 75 19.94 1.67 -4.95
CA ASN A 75 20.00 2.86 -5.78
C ASN A 75 20.93 3.94 -5.19
N PHE A 76 20.83 4.19 -3.89
CA PHE A 76 21.59 5.24 -3.18
C PHE A 76 21.39 5.11 -1.67
N LEU A 77 22.21 5.82 -0.89
CA LEU A 77 22.08 5.91 0.57
C LEU A 77 20.85 6.74 0.96
N SER A 78 19.89 6.12 1.66
CA SER A 78 18.72 6.83 2.16
C SER A 78 19.10 7.89 3.20
N ALA A 79 18.49 9.07 3.12
CA ALA A 79 18.63 10.10 4.16
C ALA A 79 18.21 9.62 5.55
N LEU A 80 17.34 8.59 5.62
CA LEU A 80 16.93 8.00 6.89
C LEU A 80 18.09 7.31 7.64
N CYS A 81 19.12 6.82 6.94
CA CYS A 81 20.31 6.23 7.55
C CYS A 81 21.14 7.23 8.37
N GLN A 82 20.89 8.54 8.24
CA GLN A 82 21.53 9.58 9.07
C GLN A 82 20.96 9.64 10.49
N SER A 83 19.85 8.95 10.76
CA SER A 83 19.22 8.89 12.08
C SER A 83 20.04 8.04 13.05
N ARG A 84 20.15 8.50 14.31
CA ARG A 84 20.95 7.84 15.35
C ARG A 84 20.47 6.43 15.72
N PHE A 85 19.19 6.13 15.52
CA PHE A 85 18.55 4.89 15.98
C PHE A 85 17.82 4.15 14.87
N TYR A 86 18.03 4.52 13.61
CA TYR A 86 17.36 3.90 12.47
C TYR A 86 18.33 3.68 11.32
N HIS A 87 18.25 2.49 10.73
CA HIS A 87 18.97 2.13 9.52
C HIS A 87 18.03 1.33 8.61
N VAL A 88 18.06 1.58 7.29
CA VAL A 88 17.11 0.97 6.33
C VAL A 88 17.21 -0.56 6.26
N ILE A 89 18.36 -1.12 6.64
CA ILE A 89 18.57 -2.57 6.74
C ILE A 89 17.72 -3.20 7.85
N GLY A 90 17.38 -2.44 8.90
CA GLY A 90 16.46 -2.91 9.94
C GLY A 90 14.99 -2.94 9.51
N GLY A 91 14.69 -2.59 8.26
CA GLY A 91 13.34 -2.50 7.71
C GLY A 91 12.92 -1.07 7.39
N LEU A 92 12.01 -0.94 6.42
CA LEU A 92 11.38 0.34 6.14
C LEU A 92 10.39 0.68 7.27
N PRO A 93 10.24 1.97 7.63
CA PRO A 93 9.19 2.35 8.55
C PRO A 93 7.83 1.96 7.97
N GLY A 94 6.90 1.53 8.82
CA GLY A 94 5.53 1.21 8.40
C GLY A 94 4.89 2.39 7.66
N ASP A 95 4.20 2.08 6.57
CA ASP A 95 3.54 3.05 5.72
C ASP A 95 2.04 2.95 5.95
N ALA A 96 1.48 3.87 6.72
CA ALA A 96 0.05 3.88 7.01
C ALA A 96 -0.82 3.89 5.74
N MET A 97 -0.33 4.45 4.62
CA MET A 97 -1.04 4.43 3.36
C MET A 97 -1.16 3.00 2.82
N HIS A 98 -0.05 2.25 2.77
CA HIS A 98 -0.05 0.90 2.22
C HIS A 98 -0.52 -0.16 3.24
N ASP A 99 -0.04 -0.10 4.48
CA ASP A 99 -0.32 -1.09 5.51
C ASP A 99 -1.76 -0.96 6.03
N VAL A 100 -2.22 0.28 6.25
CA VAL A 100 -3.55 0.53 6.82
C VAL A 100 -4.57 0.82 5.72
N LEU A 101 -4.37 1.87 4.93
CA LEU A 101 -5.42 2.34 4.01
C LEU A 101 -5.60 1.45 2.76
N GLU A 102 -4.52 0.89 2.22
CA GLU A 102 -4.57 -0.05 1.10
C GLU A 102 -4.58 -1.52 1.54
N GLY A 103 -4.09 -1.79 2.75
CA GLY A 103 -4.07 -3.10 3.39
C GLY A 103 -5.30 -3.34 4.26
N CYS A 104 -5.12 -3.28 5.59
CA CYS A 104 -6.08 -3.82 6.54
C CYS A 104 -7.47 -3.14 6.48
N LEU A 105 -7.53 -1.83 6.25
CA LEU A 105 -8.79 -1.09 6.25
C LEU A 105 -9.71 -1.50 5.09
N GLN A 106 -9.14 -1.85 3.93
CA GLN A 106 -9.94 -2.34 2.80
C GLN A 106 -10.60 -3.67 3.13
N TYR A 107 -9.84 -4.57 3.78
CA TYR A 107 -10.32 -5.86 4.21
C TYR A 107 -11.47 -5.72 5.21
N GLU A 108 -11.25 -4.97 6.30
CA GLU A 108 -12.25 -4.77 7.35
C GLU A 108 -13.53 -4.13 6.79
N CYS A 109 -13.40 -3.08 5.96
CA CYS A 109 -14.56 -2.46 5.34
C CYS A 109 -15.29 -3.41 4.40
N LYS A 110 -14.57 -4.29 3.68
CA LYS A 110 -15.20 -5.27 2.80
C LYS A 110 -16.02 -6.29 3.58
N GLU A 111 -15.46 -6.83 4.67
CA GLU A 111 -16.16 -7.79 5.51
C GLU A 111 -17.37 -7.17 6.20
N LEU A 112 -17.25 -5.92 6.68
CA LEU A 112 -18.40 -5.15 7.18
C LEU A 112 -19.50 -5.05 6.11
N LEU A 113 -19.15 -4.68 4.87
CA LEU A 113 -20.12 -4.56 3.79
C LEU A 113 -20.77 -5.89 3.43
N LYS A 114 -20.01 -7.00 3.42
CA LYS A 114 -20.57 -8.35 3.22
C LYS A 114 -21.56 -8.71 4.32
N TYR A 115 -21.22 -8.43 5.57
CA TYR A 115 -22.11 -8.67 6.70
C TYR A 115 -23.42 -7.88 6.55
N LEU A 116 -23.34 -6.57 6.31
CA LEU A 116 -24.53 -5.71 6.23
C LEU A 116 -25.41 -6.00 5.01
N ILE A 117 -24.81 -6.28 3.85
CA ILE A 117 -25.52 -6.44 2.56
C ILE A 117 -25.89 -7.90 2.30
N CYS A 118 -24.97 -8.84 2.49
CA CYS A 118 -25.16 -10.23 2.08
C CYS A 118 -25.78 -11.07 3.20
N GLU A 119 -25.29 -10.93 4.43
CA GLU A 119 -25.77 -11.73 5.57
C GLU A 119 -27.06 -11.14 6.16
N ARG A 120 -27.01 -9.87 6.59
CA ARG A 120 -28.13 -9.20 7.27
C ARG A 120 -29.14 -8.60 6.31
N LYS A 121 -28.71 -8.28 5.08
CA LYS A 121 -29.56 -7.70 4.03
C LYS A 121 -30.29 -6.42 4.47
N PHE A 122 -29.61 -5.59 5.26
CA PHE A 122 -30.18 -4.31 5.73
C PHE A 122 -30.38 -3.32 4.57
N PHE A 123 -29.52 -3.37 3.56
CA PHE A 123 -29.63 -2.59 2.33
C PHE A 123 -28.94 -3.33 1.17
N SER A 124 -29.13 -2.83 -0.06
CA SER A 124 -28.51 -3.39 -1.26
C SER A 124 -27.22 -2.66 -1.63
N LEU A 125 -26.33 -3.31 -2.40
CA LEU A 125 -25.13 -2.66 -2.93
C LEU A 125 -25.47 -1.44 -3.80
N ASN A 126 -26.55 -1.50 -4.57
CA ASN A 126 -27.06 -0.36 -5.34
C ASN A 126 -27.46 0.81 -4.44
N HIS A 127 -28.04 0.56 -3.27
CA HIS A 127 -28.33 1.60 -2.29
C HIS A 127 -27.05 2.27 -1.80
N LEU A 128 -26.05 1.49 -1.40
CA LEU A 128 -24.75 2.03 -0.97
C LEU A 128 -24.08 2.87 -2.06
N ASN A 129 -23.97 2.35 -3.29
CA ASN A 129 -23.37 3.07 -4.39
C ASN A 129 -24.13 4.35 -4.74
N SER A 130 -25.46 4.34 -4.61
CA SER A 130 -26.29 5.55 -4.78
C SER A 130 -26.05 6.55 -3.65
N SER A 131 -25.92 6.09 -2.41
CA SER A 131 -25.57 6.94 -1.26
C SER A 131 -24.20 7.55 -1.44
N ILE A 132 -23.17 6.77 -1.81
CA ILE A 132 -21.83 7.29 -2.14
C ILE A 132 -21.91 8.32 -3.26
N HIS A 133 -22.70 8.08 -4.31
CA HIS A 133 -22.82 9.03 -5.41
C HIS A 133 -23.48 10.36 -4.98
N ASN A 134 -24.49 10.32 -4.10
CA ASN A 134 -25.31 11.50 -3.79
C ASN A 134 -24.89 12.22 -2.50
N PHE A 135 -24.05 11.59 -1.67
CA PHE A 135 -23.58 12.18 -0.42
C PHE A 135 -22.60 13.32 -0.68
N ASP A 136 -22.79 14.40 0.06
CA ASP A 136 -21.88 15.55 0.10
C ASP A 136 -20.75 15.25 1.10
N PHE A 137 -19.56 14.91 0.59
CA PHE A 137 -18.38 14.65 1.41
C PHE A 137 -17.66 15.94 1.82
N GLY A 138 -18.14 17.09 1.36
CA GLY A 138 -17.53 18.39 1.54
C GLY A 138 -16.32 18.62 0.63
N TYR A 139 -16.05 19.90 0.37
CA TYR A 139 -15.00 20.37 -0.55
C TYR A 139 -13.63 19.70 -0.36
N GLN A 140 -13.25 19.36 0.87
CA GLN A 140 -11.95 18.74 1.16
C GLN A 140 -11.82 17.28 0.69
N ASN A 141 -12.93 16.58 0.48
CA ASN A 141 -12.96 15.16 0.13
C ASN A 141 -13.55 14.90 -1.26
N ASP A 142 -13.98 15.94 -1.98
CA ASP A 142 -14.57 15.82 -3.32
C ASP A 142 -13.61 15.20 -4.35
N SER A 143 -12.30 15.49 -4.22
CA SER A 143 -11.26 14.87 -5.03
C SER A 143 -11.07 13.38 -4.76
N ASP A 144 -11.43 12.94 -3.55
CA ASP A 144 -11.16 11.62 -3.01
C ASP A 144 -12.45 10.85 -2.74
N LYS A 145 -13.49 11.17 -3.51
CA LYS A 145 -14.78 10.48 -3.44
C LYS A 145 -14.60 8.98 -3.68
N PRO A 146 -15.20 8.11 -2.84
CA PRO A 146 -15.10 6.67 -3.03
C PRO A 146 -15.67 6.24 -4.38
N SER A 147 -14.99 5.32 -5.06
CA SER A 147 -15.49 4.73 -6.29
C SER A 147 -16.61 3.72 -6.01
N PRO A 148 -17.60 3.56 -6.90
CA PRO A 148 -18.63 2.54 -6.75
C PRO A 148 -18.03 1.14 -6.61
N ILE A 149 -18.56 0.35 -5.69
CA ILE A 149 -18.13 -1.03 -5.45
C ILE A 149 -18.94 -1.95 -6.36
N SER A 150 -18.28 -2.83 -7.10
CA SER A 150 -18.94 -3.81 -7.96
C SER A 150 -19.30 -5.08 -7.19
N GLU A 151 -20.34 -5.81 -7.65
CA GLU A 151 -20.70 -7.12 -7.09
C GLU A 151 -19.54 -8.12 -7.18
N LEU A 152 -18.80 -8.11 -8.29
CA LEU A 152 -17.62 -8.94 -8.48
C LEU A 152 -16.56 -8.64 -7.40
N THR A 153 -16.32 -7.36 -7.14
CA THR A 153 -15.39 -6.93 -6.09
C THR A 153 -15.88 -7.40 -4.72
N LEU A 154 -17.13 -7.16 -4.36
CA LEU A 154 -17.69 -7.51 -3.06
C LEU A 154 -17.62 -9.02 -2.79
N HIS A 155 -17.94 -9.85 -3.79
CA HIS A 155 -17.98 -11.31 -3.66
C HIS A 155 -16.66 -12.03 -3.95
N SER A 156 -15.65 -11.32 -4.46
CA SER A 156 -14.33 -11.92 -4.69
C SER A 156 -13.64 -12.34 -3.40
N ASN A 157 -12.80 -13.38 -3.49
CA ASN A 157 -11.92 -13.83 -2.41
C ASN A 157 -10.72 -12.90 -2.15
N SER A 158 -10.60 -11.80 -2.90
CA SER A 158 -9.57 -10.78 -2.65
C SER A 158 -9.92 -9.94 -1.41
N ASN A 159 -8.93 -9.37 -0.74
CA ASN A 159 -9.16 -8.50 0.42
C ASN A 159 -9.38 -7.02 0.03
N THR A 160 -9.25 -6.67 -1.27
CA THR A 160 -9.33 -5.28 -1.72
C THR A 160 -10.74 -4.85 -2.14
N LEU A 161 -11.07 -3.59 -1.88
CA LEU A 161 -12.23 -2.87 -2.42
C LEU A 161 -11.89 -2.05 -3.68
N HIS A 162 -10.64 -2.15 -4.16
CA HIS A 162 -10.10 -1.40 -5.30
C HIS A 162 -10.24 0.13 -5.15
N GLN A 163 -10.15 0.62 -3.91
CA GLN A 163 -10.08 2.05 -3.60
C GLN A 163 -8.61 2.47 -3.50
N ARG A 164 -8.31 3.71 -3.87
CA ARG A 164 -7.03 4.34 -3.50
C ARG A 164 -7.03 4.66 -2.00
N ALA A 165 -5.86 4.81 -1.39
CA ALA A 165 -5.75 5.12 0.04
C ALA A 165 -6.64 6.28 0.52
N ALA A 166 -6.63 7.42 -0.19
CA ALA A 166 -7.45 8.58 0.17
C ALA A 166 -8.96 8.32 0.03
N GLN A 167 -9.36 7.56 -0.99
CA GLN A 167 -10.75 7.14 -1.18
C GLN A 167 -11.19 6.17 -0.09
N MET A 168 -10.31 5.24 0.33
CA MET A 168 -10.60 4.32 1.42
C MET A 168 -10.74 5.05 2.75
N TRP A 169 -9.85 6.01 3.02
CA TRP A 169 -9.96 6.88 4.19
C TRP A 169 -11.28 7.65 4.21
N CYS A 170 -11.67 8.21 3.07
CA CYS A 170 -12.96 8.88 2.91
C CYS A 170 -14.11 7.92 3.19
N LEU A 171 -14.14 6.76 2.51
CA LEU A 171 -15.19 5.76 2.66
C LEU A 171 -15.34 5.33 4.12
N ALA A 172 -14.25 4.90 4.77
CA ALA A 172 -14.29 4.38 6.15
C ALA A 172 -14.88 5.39 7.15
N ARG A 173 -14.56 6.67 6.98
CA ARG A 173 -15.09 7.74 7.86
C ARG A 173 -16.58 7.98 7.67
N PHE A 174 -17.06 7.86 6.44
CA PHE A 174 -18.43 8.25 6.08
C PHE A 174 -19.39 7.07 5.95
N VAL A 175 -18.92 5.82 5.88
CA VAL A 175 -19.77 4.61 5.84
C VAL A 175 -20.84 4.63 6.94
N PRO A 176 -20.53 4.91 8.23
CA PRO A 176 -21.57 4.97 9.27
C PRO A 176 -22.67 5.99 8.97
N LEU A 177 -22.34 7.11 8.32
CA LEU A 177 -23.31 8.14 7.93
C LEU A 177 -24.10 7.76 6.69
N LEU A 178 -23.48 7.04 5.75
CA LEU A 178 -24.11 6.59 4.51
C LEU A 178 -25.16 5.50 4.75
N VAL A 179 -24.92 4.60 5.72
CA VAL A 179 -25.77 3.42 5.93
C VAL A 179 -26.39 3.32 7.32
N GLY A 180 -26.02 4.19 8.27
CA GLY A 180 -26.45 4.10 9.67
C GLY A 180 -27.97 4.07 9.83
N ALA A 181 -28.71 4.85 9.02
CA ALA A 181 -30.18 4.85 9.06
C ALA A 181 -30.83 3.52 8.58
N LYS A 182 -30.05 2.61 7.98
CA LYS A 182 -30.50 1.29 7.52
C LYS A 182 -30.11 0.17 8.47
N VAL A 183 -29.19 0.42 9.40
CA VAL A 183 -28.73 -0.57 10.37
C VAL A 183 -29.60 -0.44 11.63
N PRO A 184 -30.32 -1.48 12.06
CA PRO A 184 -31.12 -1.44 13.29
C PRO A 184 -30.24 -1.26 14.53
N GLU A 185 -30.72 -0.52 15.54
CA GLU A 185 -30.02 -0.32 16.83
C GLU A 185 -29.81 -1.62 17.62
N THR A 186 -30.57 -2.68 17.29
CA THR A 186 -30.43 -4.01 17.91
C THR A 186 -29.24 -4.79 17.36
N ASP A 187 -28.53 -4.27 16.37
CA ASP A 187 -27.34 -4.92 15.83
C ASP A 187 -26.10 -4.53 16.64
N GLU A 188 -25.51 -5.51 17.32
CA GLU A 188 -24.38 -5.29 18.25
C GLU A 188 -23.00 -5.48 17.61
N LYS A 189 -22.95 -5.74 16.30
CA LYS A 189 -21.72 -6.09 15.57
C LYS A 189 -21.02 -4.87 14.99
#